data_AF-A0A1I6ZAM7-F1
#
_entry.id   AF-A0A1I6ZAM7-F1
#
_cell.length_a   1.000
_cell.length_b   1.000
_cell.length_c   1.000
_cell.angle_alpha   90.00
_cell.angle_beta   90.00
_cell.angle_gamma   90.00
#
_symmetry.space_group_name_H-M   'P 1'
#
loop_
_entity.id
_entity.type
_entity.pdbx_description
1 polymer ?
#
loop_
_entity_poly.entity_id
_entity_poly.type
_entity_poly.pdbx_seq_one_letter_code
_entity_poly.pdbx_strand_id
1 'polypeptide(L)' 'MKGWKIKDKDAKHTYSFPSSYTLEPKNTVTLYSGKGTNTANTLYWGRSENAHVWNNDGDIAYLYDNAEKLVSMLER' A
#
# COMPACT_ATOMS: atom_id res chain seq x y z
N MET A 1 -3.67 -10.53 5.33
CA MET A 1 -2.66 -9.86 4.47
C MET A 1 -1.24 -9.91 5.03
N LYS A 2 -0.91 -10.79 6.00
CA LYS A 2 0.46 -10.91 6.53
C LYS A 2 1.47 -11.16 5.39
N GLY A 3 2.53 -10.36 5.34
CA GLY A 3 3.60 -10.47 4.36
C GLY A 3 3.33 -9.79 3.01
N TRP A 4 2.10 -9.32 2.77
CA TRP A 4 1.77 -8.55 1.57
C TRP A 4 2.41 -7.15 1.62
N LYS A 5 2.73 -6.61 0.44
CA LYS A 5 3.42 -5.32 0.32
C LYS A 5 2.90 -4.50 -0.85
N ILE A 6 2.90 -3.17 -0.69
CA ILE A 6 2.78 -2.22 -1.81
C ILE A 6 4.12 -1.52 -1.98
N LYS A 7 4.59 -1.42 -3.24
CA LYS A 7 5.82 -0.70 -3.61
C LYS A 7 5.50 0.37 -4.64
N ASP A 8 6.21 1.49 -4.56
CA ASP A 8 6.30 2.47 -5.65
C ASP A 8 7.16 1.95 -6.80
N LYS A 9 7.22 2.70 -7.90
CA LYS A 9 7.87 2.26 -9.14
C LYS A 9 9.32 1.81 -9.02
N ASP A 10 10.08 2.49 -8.18
CA ASP A 10 11.50 2.19 -7.96
C ASP A 10 11.73 1.39 -6.66
N ALA A 11 10.65 0.93 -6.01
CA ALA A 11 10.67 0.30 -4.69
C ALA A 11 11.41 1.13 -3.60
N LYS A 12 11.54 2.45 -3.79
CA LYS A 12 12.09 3.37 -2.78
C LYS A 12 11.21 3.39 -1.54
N HIS A 13 9.93 3.10 -1.69
CA HIS A 13 8.91 3.19 -0.68
C HIS A 13 8.10 1.90 -0.66
N THR A 14 8.22 1.17 0.45
CA THR A 14 7.46 -0.08 0.67
C THR A 14 6.51 0.06 1.85
N TYR A 15 5.23 -0.19 1.62
CA TYR A 15 4.23 -0.41 2.67
C TYR A 15 4.12 -1.91 2.94
N SER A 16 4.18 -2.30 4.21
CA SER A 16 3.90 -3.67 4.63
C SER A 16 2.59 -3.69 5.38
N PHE A 17 1.66 -4.56 4.98
CA PHE A 17 0.40 -4.72 5.69
C PHE A 17 0.66 -5.25 7.11
N PRO A 18 -0.07 -4.75 8.13
CA PRO A 18 0.04 -5.30 9.49
C PRO A 18 -0.21 -6.80 9.48
N SER A 19 0.56 -7.56 10.26
CA SER A 19 0.43 -9.02 10.28
C SER A 19 -0.94 -9.50 10.77
N SER A 20 -1.62 -8.68 11.58
CA SER A 20 -2.98 -8.91 12.08
C SER A 20 -4.08 -8.47 11.11
N TYR A 21 -3.74 -7.75 10.03
CA TYR A 21 -4.74 -7.24 9.10
C TYR A 21 -5.28 -8.35 8.19
N THR A 22 -6.60 -8.48 8.16
CA THR A 22 -7.36 -9.35 7.26
C THR A 22 -8.22 -8.52 6.33
N LEU A 23 -8.34 -8.95 5.08
CA LEU A 23 -9.25 -8.38 4.10
C LEU A 23 -10.20 -9.51 3.69
N GLU A 24 -11.48 -9.35 4.00
CA GLU A 24 -12.49 -10.35 3.68
C GLU A 24 -12.75 -10.43 2.17
N PRO A 25 -13.17 -11.59 1.65
CA PRO A 25 -13.51 -11.74 0.25
C PRO A 25 -14.52 -10.68 -0.21
N LYS A 26 -14.28 -10.11 -1.40
CA LYS A 26 -15.13 -9.06 -2.03
C LYS A 26 -15.15 -7.70 -1.32
N ASN A 27 -14.38 -7.53 -0.24
CA ASN A 27 -14.22 -6.21 0.38
C ASN A 27 -13.05 -5.43 -0.22
N THR A 28 -13.11 -4.10 -0.02
CA THR A 28 -12.08 -3.17 -0.45
C THR A 28 -11.48 -2.47 0.76
N VAL A 29 -10.17 -2.24 0.71
CA VAL A 29 -9.42 -1.40 1.64
C VAL A 29 -8.74 -0.27 0.89
N THR A 30 -8.77 0.92 1.47
CA THR A 30 -8.07 2.09 0.93
C THR A 30 -6.81 2.36 1.77
N LEU A 31 -5.65 2.41 1.12
CA LEU A 31 -4.39 2.83 1.74
C LEU A 31 -4.12 4.30 1.42
N TYR A 32 -4.07 5.14 2.45
CA TYR A 32 -3.59 6.51 2.35
C TYR A 32 -2.10 6.56 2.69
N SER A 33 -1.31 7.29 1.90
CA SER A 33 0.12 7.48 2.16
C SER A 33 0.39 8.33 3.41
N GLY A 34 -0.51 9.25 3.75
CA GLY A 34 -0.38 10.16 4.89
C GLY A 34 -0.62 9.53 6.26
N LYS A 35 -0.70 10.39 7.28
CA LYS A 35 -1.05 10.02 8.66
C LYS A 35 -2.55 9.82 8.85
N GLY A 36 -2.89 8.97 9.81
CA GLY A 36 -4.26 8.70 10.25
C GLY A 36 -4.32 7.44 11.11
N THR A 37 -5.55 7.02 11.44
CA THR A 37 -5.79 5.85 12.29
C THR A 37 -6.36 4.71 11.45
N ASN A 38 -5.72 3.55 11.51
CA ASN A 38 -6.17 2.36 10.79
C ASN A 38 -7.56 1.92 11.27
N THR A 39 -8.39 1.53 10.32
CA THR A 39 -9.69 0.86 10.52
C THR A 39 -9.73 -0.43 9.70
N ALA A 40 -10.87 -1.13 9.69
CA ALA A 40 -11.03 -2.33 8.88
C ALA A 40 -10.90 -2.06 7.35
N ASN A 41 -11.31 -0.87 6.90
CA ASN A 41 -11.41 -0.53 5.49
C ASN A 41 -10.47 0.61 5.07
N THR A 42 -9.76 1.20 6.04
CA THR A 42 -8.83 2.30 5.79
C THR A 42 -7.52 2.04 6.49
N LEU A 43 -6.43 2.12 5.74
CA LEU A 43 -5.07 2.01 6.26
C LEU A 43 -4.31 3.30 5.99
N TYR A 44 -3.35 3.59 6.86
CA TYR A 44 -2.47 4.74 6.76
C TYR A 44 -1.01 4.28 6.80
N TRP A 45 -0.22 4.77 5.85
CA TRP A 45 1.23 4.53 5.81
C TRP A 45 1.98 5.47 6.77
N GLY A 46 1.34 6.51 7.28
CA GLY A 46 1.89 7.35 8.34
C GLY A 46 2.94 8.36 7.86
N ARG A 47 3.07 8.58 6.55
CA ARG A 47 4.06 9.53 6.04
C ARG A 47 3.68 10.96 6.35
N SER A 48 4.70 11.78 6.59
CA SER A 48 4.52 13.23 6.71
C SER A 48 4.10 13.83 5.36
N GLU A 49 3.48 15.01 5.41
CA GLU A 49 2.99 15.71 4.23
C GLU A 49 4.09 16.04 3.21
N ASN A 50 5.33 16.15 3.66
CA ASN A 50 6.51 16.41 2.83
C ASN A 50 7.22 15.13 2.34
N ALA A 51 6.70 13.95 2.69
CA ALA A 51 7.28 12.65 2.30
C ALA A 51 6.45 12.01 1.19
N HIS A 52 6.46 12.66 0.01
CA HIS A 52 5.74 12.21 -1.17
C HIS A 52 6.14 10.78 -1.53
N VAL A 53 5.16 9.88 -1.59
CA VAL A 53 5.34 8.52 -2.11
C VAL A 53 5.26 8.52 -3.62
N TRP A 54 4.23 9.22 -4.11
CA TRP A 54 3.81 9.16 -5.49
C TRP A 54 4.37 10.34 -6.27
N ASN A 55 4.96 10.09 -7.42
CA ASN A 55 5.42 11.15 -8.31
C ASN A 55 4.23 11.80 -9.05
N ASN A 56 4.27 13.12 -9.19
CA ASN A 56 3.19 13.89 -9.81
C ASN A 56 3.16 13.78 -11.35
N ASP A 57 4.24 13.29 -11.95
CA ASP A 57 4.35 13.05 -13.41
C ASP A 57 3.92 11.64 -13.82
N GLY A 58 3.19 10.95 -12.93
CA GLY A 58 2.79 9.55 -13.06
C GLY A 58 3.56 8.65 -12.09
N ASP A 59 2.86 7.69 -11.50
CA ASP A 59 3.47 6.66 -10.65
C ASP A 59 2.72 5.34 -10.77
N ILE A 60 3.43 4.26 -10.42
CA ILE A 60 2.93 2.91 -10.47
C ILE A 60 2.95 2.33 -9.05
N ALA A 61 1.79 1.90 -8.58
CA ALA A 61 1.68 1.11 -7.37
C ALA A 61 1.74 -0.39 -7.72
N TYR A 62 2.73 -1.10 -7.18
CA TYR A 62 2.88 -2.54 -7.33
C TYR A 62 2.43 -3.26 -6.07
N LEU A 63 1.53 -4.24 -6.21
CA LEU A 63 1.05 -5.09 -5.12
C LEU A 63 1.70 -6.47 -5.18
N TYR A 64 2.39 -6.84 -4.10
CA TYR A 64 3.02 -8.14 -3.94
C TYR A 64 2.32 -8.95 -2.86
N ASP A 65 2.19 -10.25 -3.10
CA ASP A 65 1.73 -11.20 -2.07
C ASP A 65 2.85 -11.55 -1.07
N ASN A 66 2.52 -12.44 -0.14
CA ASN A 66 3.43 -12.90 0.92
C ASN A 66 4.59 -13.77 0.41
N ALA A 67 4.54 -14.24 -0.85
CA ALA A 67 5.61 -14.98 -1.51
C ALA A 67 6.47 -14.06 -2.41
N GLU A 68 6.31 -12.73 -2.29
CA GLU A 68 6.93 -11.72 -3.14
C GLU A 68 6.58 -11.82 -4.62
N LYS A 69 5.46 -12.46 -4.95
CA LYS A 69 4.95 -12.50 -6.32
C LYS A 69 4.12 -11.24 -6.60
N LEU A 70 4.36 -10.62 -7.75
CA LEU A 70 3.55 -9.51 -8.24
C LEU A 70 2.13 -10.00 -8.54
N VAL A 71 1.14 -9.40 -7.89
CA VAL A 71 -0.29 -9.73 -8.04
C VAL A 71 -0.99 -8.72 -8.95
N SER A 72 -0.67 -7.44 -8.79
CA SER A 72 -1.31 -6.36 -9.54
C SER A 72 -0.40 -5.14 -9.60
N MET A 73 -0.63 -4.30 -10.61
CA MET A 73 -0.04 -2.96 -10.69
C MET A 73 -1.10 -1.95 -11.14
N LEU A 74 -0.99 -0.71 -10.68
CA LEU A 74 -1.83 0.39 -11.12
C LEU A 74 -0.94 1.59 -11.46
N GLU A 75 -0.94 1.95 -12.73
CA GLU A 75 -0.38 3.21 -13.24
C GLU A 75 -1.50 4.23 -13.37
N ARG A 76 -1.24 5.49 -13.02
CA ARG A 76 -2.21 6.59 -13.16
C ARG A 76 -1.62 7.75 -13.92
#